data_AF-E7EXH3-F1
#
_entry.id   AF-E7EXH3-F1
#
_cell.length_a   1.000
_cell.length_b   1.000
_cell.length_c   1.000
_cell.angle_alpha   90.00
_cell.angle_beta   90.00
_cell.angle_gamma   90.00
#
_symmetry.space_group_name_H-M   'P 1'
#
loop_
_entity.id
_entity.type
_entity.pdbx_description
1 polymer ?
#
loop_
_entity_poly.entity_id
_entity_poly.type
_entity_poly.pdbx_seq_one_letter_code
_entity_poly.pdbx_strand_id
1 'polypeptide(L)'
;MFLRDLSVCWTSLLALTLVILSAMSSEAGDKYVSVDFEVFGNVQGVCFRMYTEAEGKKLGVTGWVKNTRQGTVVGQVQGPPEKVKEM
;
A
#
# COMPACT_ATOMS: atom_id res chain seq x y z
N MET A 1 52.55 2.66 5.55
CA MET A 1 51.80 3.25 6.68
C MET A 1 50.47 3.80 6.17
N PHE A 2 49.60 2.96 5.57
CA PHE A 2 48.34 3.43 4.97
C PHE A 2 47.29 2.33 4.71
N LEU A 3 47.34 1.21 5.45
CA LEU A 3 46.40 0.09 5.28
C LEU A 3 46.01 -0.50 6.65
N ARG A 4 45.53 0.34 7.58
CA ARG A 4 45.14 -0.07 8.93
C ARG A 4 43.71 0.28 9.33
N ASP A 5 42.89 0.74 8.40
CA ASP A 5 41.50 1.19 8.68
C ASP A 5 40.42 0.39 7.93
N LEU A 6 40.68 -0.87 7.56
CA LEU A 6 39.64 -1.81 7.12
C LEU A 6 39.47 -2.97 8.11
N SER A 7 39.33 -2.68 9.41
CA SER A 7 38.67 -3.59 10.33
C SER A 7 37.19 -3.23 10.41
N VAL A 8 36.50 -3.30 9.28
CA VAL A 8 35.05 -3.53 9.33
C VAL A 8 34.92 -4.94 9.90
N CYS A 9 34.70 -5.02 11.21
CA CYS A 9 34.56 -6.29 11.90
C CYS A 9 33.49 -7.10 11.17
N TRP A 10 33.79 -8.34 10.78
CA TRP A 10 32.86 -9.18 10.01
C TRP A 10 31.49 -9.30 10.69
N THR A 11 31.45 -9.16 12.02
CA THR A 11 30.21 -9.09 12.81
C THR A 11 29.35 -7.88 12.45
N SER A 12 29.95 -6.73 12.17
CA SER A 12 29.23 -5.51 11.78
C SER A 12 28.67 -5.62 10.37
N LEU A 13 29.41 -6.27 9.44
CA LEU A 13 28.90 -6.55 8.10
C LEU A 13 27.73 -7.54 8.14
N LEU A 14 27.86 -8.62 8.92
CA LEU A 14 26.81 -9.62 9.14
C LEU A 14 25.57 -9.05 9.83
N ALA A 15 25.77 -8.18 10.83
CA ALA A 15 24.65 -7.50 11.48
C ALA A 15 23.92 -6.58 10.51
N LEU A 16 24.65 -5.82 9.69
CA LEU A 16 24.06 -4.96 8.67
C LEU A 16 23.32 -5.78 7.61
N THR A 17 23.89 -6.89 7.14
CA THR A 17 23.21 -7.76 6.17
C THR A 17 21.96 -8.43 6.75
N LEU A 18 21.98 -8.85 8.02
CA LEU A 18 20.79 -9.38 8.71
C LEU A 18 19.68 -8.33 8.87
N VAL A 19 20.03 -7.09 9.23
CA VAL A 19 19.07 -5.98 9.32
C VAL A 19 18.46 -5.68 7.95
N ILE A 20 19.28 -5.66 6.89
CA ILE A 20 18.80 -5.46 5.51
C ILE A 20 17.89 -6.62 5.07
N LEU A 21 18.27 -7.88 5.34
CA LEU A 21 17.48 -9.06 4.99
C LEU A 21 16.13 -9.10 5.73
N SER A 22 16.12 -8.71 7.00
CA SER A 22 14.89 -8.60 7.80
C SER A 22 13.96 -7.50 7.26
N ALA A 23 14.51 -6.36 6.84
CA ALA A 23 13.73 -5.28 6.23
C ALA A 23 13.11 -5.72 4.89
N MET A 24 13.85 -6.48 4.08
CA MET A 24 13.35 -7.00 2.79
C MET A 24 12.25 -8.07 2.97
N SER A 25 12.27 -8.83 4.07
CA SER A 25 11.27 -9.89 4.30
C SER A 25 9.88 -9.38 4.67
N SER A 26 9.71 -8.07 4.88
CA SER A 26 8.46 -7.48 5.36
C SER A 26 7.45 -7.12 4.26
N GLU A 27 7.79 -7.30 2.98
CA GLU A 27 6.81 -7.25 1.90
C GLU A 27 6.10 -8.61 1.81
N ALA A 28 4.95 -8.71 2.49
CA ALA A 28 4.10 -9.89 2.45
C ALA A 28 3.82 -10.30 0.99
N GLY A 29 4.48 -11.38 0.56
CA GLY A 29 4.37 -11.94 -0.77
C GLY A 29 2.94 -12.33 -1.15
N ASP A 30 2.52 -11.80 -2.30
CA ASP A 30 1.66 -12.40 -3.32
C ASP A 30 0.28 -12.91 -2.94
N LYS A 31 -0.48 -12.11 -2.18
CA LYS A 31 -1.94 -12.14 -2.34
C LYS A 31 -2.45 -10.74 -2.63
N TYR A 32 -2.85 -10.51 -3.87
CA TYR A 32 -3.72 -9.39 -4.18
C TYR A 32 -5.16 -9.82 -3.92
N VAL A 33 -5.95 -8.94 -3.33
CA VAL A 33 -7.40 -9.12 -3.20
C VAL A 33 -8.10 -8.06 -4.03
N SER A 34 -9.27 -8.41 -4.56
CA SER A 34 -10.16 -7.50 -5.27
C SER A 34 -11.50 -7.48 -4.56
N VAL A 35 -11.97 -6.29 -4.21
CA VAL A 35 -13.24 -6.09 -3.50
C VAL A 35 -14.10 -5.11 -4.30
N ASP A 36 -15.31 -5.56 -4.66
CA ASP A 36 -16.34 -4.69 -5.19
C ASP A 36 -17.13 -4.06 -4.04
N PHE A 37 -17.46 -2.79 -4.16
CA PHE A 37 -18.17 -2.04 -3.13
C PHE A 37 -19.27 -1.16 -3.70
N GLU A 38 -20.26 -0.89 -2.86
CA GLU A 38 -21.29 0.13 -3.10
C GLU A 38 -21.52 0.94 -1.82
N VAL A 39 -21.50 2.27 -1.97
CA VAL A 39 -21.64 3.24 -0.89
C VAL A 39 -22.96 3.98 -1.04
N PHE A 40 -23.75 3.96 0.03
CA PHE A 40 -25.06 4.62 0.14
C PHE A 40 -24.96 5.86 1.04
N GLY A 41 -25.83 6.85 0.81
CA GLY A 41 -25.92 8.07 1.61
C GLY A 41 -25.72 9.35 0.79
N ASN A 42 -25.27 10.42 1.44
CA ASN A 42 -24.99 11.70 0.76
C ASN A 42 -23.63 11.69 0.08
N VAL A 43 -23.51 10.92 -1.01
CA VAL A 43 -22.24 10.65 -1.73
C VAL A 43 -22.13 11.36 -3.07
N GLN A 44 -23.18 12.05 -3.53
CA GLN A 44 -23.20 12.80 -4.78
C GLN A 44 -23.03 14.30 -4.55
N GLY A 45 -22.27 14.97 -5.42
CA GLY A 45 -22.01 16.41 -5.30
C GLY A 45 -20.97 16.81 -4.25
N VAL A 46 -20.32 15.86 -3.57
CA VAL A 46 -19.41 16.10 -2.43
C VAL A 46 -17.94 15.76 -2.72
N CYS A 47 -17.53 15.75 -4.00
CA CYS A 47 -16.16 15.37 -4.42
C CYS A 47 -15.71 13.97 -3.95
N PHE A 48 -16.63 13.05 -3.62
CA PHE A 48 -16.32 11.70 -3.12
C PHE A 48 -15.23 11.00 -3.94
N ARG A 49 -15.39 10.96 -5.26
CA ARG A 49 -14.43 10.31 -6.18
C ARG A 49 -13.01 10.89 -6.10
N MET A 50 -12.88 12.21 -5.89
CA MET A 50 -11.57 12.86 -5.78
C MET A 50 -10.86 12.41 -4.49
N TYR A 51 -11.58 12.32 -3.38
CA TYR A 51 -11.05 11.80 -2.12
C TYR A 51 -10.71 10.30 -2.22
N THR A 52 -11.57 9.49 -2.83
CA THR A 52 -11.30 8.06 -3.06
C THR A 52 -10.03 7.85 -3.88
N GLU A 53 -9.81 8.64 -4.93
CA GLU A 53 -8.59 8.57 -5.73
C GLU A 53 -7.35 8.97 -4.91
N ALA A 54 -7.44 10.04 -4.12
CA ALA A 54 -6.35 10.50 -3.27
C ALA A 54 -5.97 9.47 -2.20
N GLU A 55 -6.96 8.86 -1.55
CA GLU A 55 -6.72 7.82 -0.54
C GLU A 55 -6.16 6.53 -1.18
N GLY A 56 -6.68 6.13 -2.34
CA GLY A 56 -6.15 5.00 -3.09
C GLY A 56 -4.67 5.16 -3.43
N LYS A 57 -4.28 6.36 -3.90
CA LYS A 57 -2.87 6.71 -4.16
C LYS A 57 -2.01 6.70 -2.90
N LYS A 58 -2.54 7.17 -1.77
CA LYS A 58 -1.84 7.20 -0.48
C LYS A 58 -1.58 5.78 0.05
N LEU A 59 -2.54 4.87 -0.08
CA LEU A 59 -2.42 3.49 0.39
C LEU A 59 -1.66 2.58 -0.59
N GLY A 60 -1.51 3.00 -1.85
CA GLY A 60 -0.90 2.19 -2.90
C GLY A 60 -1.84 1.12 -3.45
N VAL A 61 -3.15 1.35 -3.39
CA VAL A 61 -4.18 0.47 -3.98
C VAL A 61 -4.65 1.02 -5.33
N THR A 62 -5.13 0.13 -6.19
CA THR A 62 -5.64 0.46 -7.52
C THR A 62 -7.12 0.12 -7.63
N GLY A 63 -7.82 0.67 -8.62
CA GLY A 63 -9.26 0.46 -8.72
C GLY A 63 -9.99 1.47 -9.59
N TRP A 64 -11.32 1.46 -9.49
CA TRP A 64 -12.19 2.43 -10.14
C TRP A 64 -13.39 2.77 -9.26
N VAL A 65 -13.96 3.96 -9.47
CA VAL A 65 -15.11 4.45 -8.72
C VAL A 65 -16.05 5.24 -9.63
N LYS A 66 -17.37 5.08 -9.44
CA LYS A 66 -18.40 5.66 -10.31
C LYS A 66 -19.66 6.02 -9.53
N ASN A 67 -20.23 7.18 -9.82
CA ASN A 67 -21.56 7.54 -9.34
C ASN A 67 -22.63 6.79 -10.14
N THR A 68 -23.62 6.22 -9.46
CA THR A 68 -24.76 5.55 -10.08
C THR A 68 -25.92 6.52 -10.29
N ARG A 69 -26.89 6.11 -11.12
CA ARG A 69 -28.16 6.85 -11.29
C ARG A 69 -29.08 6.74 -10.07
N GLN A 70 -28.81 5.81 -9.16
CA GLN A 70 -29.64 5.55 -7.98
C GLN A 70 -29.26 6.43 -6.78
N GLY A 71 -28.28 7.32 -6.91
CA GLY A 71 -27.79 8.14 -5.80
C GLY A 71 -26.60 7.52 -5.05
N THR A 72 -26.08 6.37 -5.47
CA THR A 72 -24.98 5.64 -4.81
C THR A 72 -23.65 5.84 -5.52
N VAL A 73 -22.58 5.34 -4.92
CA VAL A 73 -21.24 5.23 -5.53
C VAL A 73 -20.83 3.77 -5.54
N VAL A 74 -20.48 3.24 -6.70
CA VAL A 74 -19.96 1.87 -6.87
C VAL A 74 -18.50 1.90 -7.29
N GLY A 75 -17.76 0.84 -6.99
CA GLY A 75 -16.38 0.72 -7.43
C GLY A 75 -15.76 -0.63 -7.11
N GLN A 76 -14.49 -0.72 -7.44
CA GLN A 76 -13.64 -1.85 -7.12
C GLN A 76 -12.30 -1.33 -6.61
N VAL A 77 -11.75 -2.00 -5.60
CA VAL A 77 -10.40 -1.77 -5.07
C VAL A 77 -9.59 -3.06 -5.15
N GLN A 78 -8.32 -2.93 -5.52
CA GLN A 78 -7.35 -4.01 -5.67
C GLN A 78 -6.02 -3.63 -5.01
N GLY A 79 -5.40 -4.59 -4.32
CA GLY A 79 -4.13 -4.36 -3.62
C GLY A 79 -3.77 -5.49 -2.67
N PRO A 80 -2.66 -5.37 -1.93
CA PRO A 80 -2.35 -6.24 -0.80
C PRO A 80 -3.50 -6.23 0.22
N PRO A 81 -3.86 -7.37 0.85
CA PRO A 81 -5.02 -7.48 1.72
C PRO A 81 -5.02 -6.46 2.86
N GLU A 82 -3.86 -6.18 3.43
CA GLU A 82 -3.74 -5.19 4.50
C GLU A 82 -4.05 -3.77 4.02
N LYS A 83 -3.65 -3.43 2.79
CA LYS A 83 -3.92 -2.13 2.18
C LYS A 83 -5.36 -1.99 1.72
N VAL A 84 -5.94 -3.06 1.17
CA VAL A 84 -7.35 -3.08 0.78
C VAL A 84 -8.27 -3.03 2.00
N LYS A 85 -7.88 -3.61 3.13
CA LYS A 85 -8.62 -3.52 4.40
C LYS A 85 -8.56 -2.14 5.05
N GLU A 86 -7.48 -1.39 4.80
CA GLU A 86 -7.32 -0.01 5.27
C GLU A 86 -8.16 0.99 4.45
N MET A 87 -8.45 0.66 3.19
CA MET A 87 -9.32 1.42 2.29
C MET A 87 -10.80 1.33 2.71
#